data_AF-A0A9E4H8P5-F1
#
_entry.id   AF-A0A9E4H8P5-F1
#
_cell.length_a   1.000
_cell.length_b   1.000
_cell.length_c   1.000
_cell.angle_alpha   90.00
_cell.angle_beta   90.00
_cell.angle_gamma   90.00
#
_symmetry.space_group_name_H-M   'P 1'
#
loop_
_entity.id
_entity.type
_entity.pdbx_description
1 polymer ?
#
loop_
_entity_poly.entity_id
_entity_poly.type
_entity_poly.pdbx_seq_one_letter_code
_entity_poly.pdbx_strand_id
1 'polypeptide(L)'
;MLNALDIPKFLAVDFYCGAGGTTRGLLDAGGYVIAGIDKDSGCHDTYVLNNPNEKLDGDDPAFLALDMFPASNDYPQGQQIKVSENLEWLIPMYRDLAPGIPLLFAICAPRQSFTKFVQRRMTVDFASLDYRPC
;
A
#
# COMPACT_ATOMS: atom_id res chain seq x y z
N MET A 1 -11.98 -5.73 -27.11
CA MET A 1 -13.04 -5.51 -26.10
C MET A 1 -12.64 -6.31 -24.89
N LEU A 2 -12.48 -5.68 -23.73
CA LEU A 2 -12.28 -6.40 -22.46
C LEU A 2 -13.53 -7.24 -22.19
N ASN A 3 -13.37 -8.52 -21.84
CA ASN A 3 -14.50 -9.35 -21.45
C ASN A 3 -15.04 -8.84 -20.10
N ALA A 4 -16.32 -9.09 -19.79
CA ALA A 4 -16.89 -8.73 -18.49
C ALA A 4 -16.16 -9.40 -17.29
N LEU A 5 -15.39 -10.47 -17.53
CA LEU A 5 -14.51 -11.11 -16.55
C LEU A 5 -13.21 -10.31 -16.29
N ASP A 6 -12.84 -9.38 -17.17
CA ASP A 6 -11.60 -8.58 -17.08
C ASP A 6 -11.81 -7.24 -16.37
N ILE A 7 -13.07 -6.89 -16.06
CA ILE A 7 -13.42 -5.65 -15.36
C ILE A 7 -13.38 -5.91 -13.84
N PRO A 8 -12.56 -5.17 -13.07
CA PRO A 8 -12.49 -5.33 -11.63
C PRO A 8 -13.75 -4.80 -10.93
N LYS A 9 -14.08 -5.35 -9.77
CA LYS A 9 -15.20 -4.88 -8.94
C LYS A 9 -14.93 -3.51 -8.32
N PHE A 10 -13.66 -3.22 -8.06
CA PHE A 10 -13.16 -1.97 -7.52
C PHE A 10 -11.69 -1.80 -7.90
N LEU A 11 -11.25 -0.55 -8.02
CA LEU A 11 -9.84 -0.18 -8.02
C LEU A 11 -9.41 0.01 -6.57
N ALA A 12 -8.16 -0.29 -6.23
CA ALA A 12 -7.67 -0.15 -4.87
C ALA A 12 -6.28 0.48 -4.77
N VAL A 13 -6.06 1.19 -3.67
CA VAL A 13 -4.73 1.61 -3.21
C VAL A 13 -4.58 1.12 -1.77
N ASP A 14 -3.49 0.43 -1.47
CA ASP A 14 -3.22 -0.22 -0.19
C ASP A 14 -2.12 0.53 0.58
N PHE A 15 -2.50 1.25 1.63
CA PHE A 15 -1.59 2.00 2.49
C PHE A 15 -1.09 1.15 3.66
N TYR A 16 0.23 1.21 3.91
CA TYR A 16 0.95 0.33 4.83
C TYR A 16 0.85 -1.14 4.37
N CYS A 17 1.17 -1.38 3.10
CA CYS A 17 0.91 -2.66 2.45
C CYS A 17 1.87 -3.78 2.91
N GLY A 18 3.06 -3.45 3.44
CA GLY A 18 4.12 -4.40 3.76
C GLY A 18 4.37 -5.38 2.60
N ALA A 19 4.49 -6.67 2.92
CA ALA A 19 4.63 -7.74 1.93
C ALA A 19 3.35 -8.04 1.10
N GLY A 20 2.25 -7.32 1.32
CA GLY A 20 1.05 -7.37 0.47
C GLY A 20 -0.06 -8.32 0.91
N GLY A 21 -0.18 -8.67 2.19
CA GLY A 21 -1.27 -9.55 2.67
C GLY A 21 -2.67 -8.97 2.41
N THR A 22 -2.86 -7.67 2.64
CA THR A 22 -4.12 -6.96 2.32
C THR A 22 -4.30 -6.87 0.80
N THR A 23 -3.25 -6.49 0.07
CA THR A 23 -3.23 -6.45 -1.41
C THR A 23 -3.70 -7.79 -2.00
N ARG A 24 -3.16 -8.93 -1.57
CA ARG A 24 -3.56 -10.26 -2.04
C ARG A 24 -5.05 -10.51 -1.85
N GLY A 25 -5.58 -10.18 -0.67
CA GLY A 25 -7.01 -10.30 -0.38
C GLY A 25 -7.90 -9.40 -1.25
N LEU A 26 -7.44 -8.19 -1.57
CA LEU A 26 -8.15 -7.27 -2.47
C LEU A 26 -8.22 -7.81 -3.90
N LEU A 27 -7.11 -8.38 -4.40
CA LEU A 27 -7.04 -9.03 -5.70
C LEU A 27 -7.97 -10.25 -5.76
N ASP A 28 -7.92 -11.12 -4.74
CA ASP A 28 -8.76 -12.32 -4.66
C ASP A 28 -10.26 -12.00 -4.58
N ALA A 29 -10.62 -10.84 -4.00
CA ALA A 29 -11.99 -10.35 -3.99
C ALA A 29 -12.51 -9.89 -5.38
N GLY A 30 -11.61 -9.83 -6.38
CA GLY A 30 -11.87 -9.37 -7.73
C GLY A 30 -11.59 -7.88 -7.93
N GLY A 31 -10.74 -7.29 -7.10
CA GLY A 31 -10.25 -5.92 -7.27
C GLY A 31 -9.09 -5.84 -8.25
N TYR A 32 -8.72 -4.61 -8.61
CA TYR A 32 -7.47 -4.26 -9.27
C TYR A 32 -6.70 -3.33 -8.35
N VAL A 33 -5.51 -3.71 -7.91
CA VAL A 33 -4.70 -2.88 -7.01
C VAL A 33 -3.77 -2.03 -7.87
N ILE A 34 -3.95 -0.71 -7.78
CA ILE A 34 -3.16 0.29 -8.51
C ILE A 34 -1.77 0.40 -7.88
N ALA A 35 -1.73 0.52 -6.55
CA ALA A 35 -0.49 0.71 -5.83
C ALA A 35 -0.59 0.22 -4.38
N GLY A 36 0.51 -0.32 -3.88
CA GLY A 36 0.80 -0.47 -2.47
C GLY A 36 1.81 0.58 -2.01
N ILE A 37 1.60 1.15 -0.83
CA ILE A 37 2.52 2.12 -0.23
C ILE A 37 3.03 1.57 1.09
N ASP A 38 4.34 1.43 1.20
CA ASP A 38 5.01 1.13 2.46
C ASP A 38 6.39 1.80 2.46
N LYS A 39 6.87 2.22 3.63
CA LYS A 39 8.20 2.82 3.73
C LYS A 39 9.31 1.77 3.71
N ASP A 40 9.01 0.52 4.04
CA ASP A 40 10.01 -0.54 4.06
C ASP A 40 10.24 -1.09 2.64
N SER A 41 11.32 -0.60 2.01
CA SER A 41 11.77 -1.10 0.70
C SER A 41 12.08 -2.60 0.69
N GLY A 42 12.35 -3.23 1.84
CA GLY A 42 12.60 -4.65 1.96
C GLY A 42 11.37 -5.52 1.63
N CYS A 43 10.18 -4.93 1.60
CA CYS A 43 8.95 -5.62 1.20
C CYS A 43 8.73 -5.67 -0.32
N HIS A 44 9.48 -4.90 -1.12
CA HIS A 44 9.25 -4.72 -2.56
C HIS A 44 9.16 -6.05 -3.32
N ASP A 45 10.19 -6.90 -3.23
CA ASP A 45 10.27 -8.10 -4.05
C ASP A 45 9.15 -9.11 -3.68
N THR A 46 8.90 -9.26 -2.38
CA THR A 46 7.80 -10.11 -1.88
C THR A 46 6.45 -9.56 -2.30
N TYR A 47 6.28 -8.24 -2.28
CA TYR A 47 5.04 -7.59 -2.70
C TYR A 47 4.79 -7.84 -4.19
N VAL A 48 5.74 -7.49 -5.07
CA VAL A 48 5.57 -7.60 -6.52
C VAL A 48 5.35 -9.05 -6.94
N LEU A 49 6.16 -10.00 -6.41
CA LEU A 49 6.07 -11.40 -6.81
C LEU A 49 4.73 -12.06 -6.48
N ASN A 50 4.10 -11.69 -5.36
CA ASN A 50 2.91 -12.38 -4.85
C ASN A 50 1.59 -11.71 -5.24
N ASN A 51 1.62 -10.51 -5.82
CA ASN A 51 0.44 -9.69 -6.03
C ASN A 51 0.20 -9.23 -7.49
N PRO A 52 0.42 -10.07 -8.53
CA PRO A 52 0.10 -9.65 -9.90
C PRO A 52 -1.40 -9.40 -10.07
N ASN A 53 -1.78 -8.36 -10.82
CA ASN A 53 -3.17 -8.17 -11.22
C ASN A 53 -3.55 -9.17 -12.33
N GLU A 54 -4.80 -9.63 -12.29
CA GLU A 54 -5.38 -10.50 -13.34
C GLU A 54 -6.48 -9.79 -14.14
N LYS A 55 -6.70 -8.51 -13.88
CA LYS A 55 -7.76 -7.67 -14.48
C LYS A 55 -7.14 -6.51 -15.25
N LEU A 56 -7.93 -5.85 -16.09
CA LEU A 56 -7.49 -4.74 -16.94
C LEU A 56 -6.30 -5.11 -17.84
N ASP A 57 -5.19 -4.40 -17.73
CA ASP A 57 -3.94 -4.60 -18.46
C ASP A 57 -3.07 -5.73 -17.87
N GLY A 58 -3.38 -6.20 -16.66
CA GLY A 58 -2.63 -7.24 -15.98
C GLY A 58 -1.26 -6.78 -15.45
N ASP A 59 -1.04 -5.47 -15.37
CA ASP A 59 0.20 -4.91 -14.82
C ASP A 59 0.30 -5.19 -13.32
N ASP A 60 1.51 -5.40 -12.83
CA ASP A 60 1.74 -5.54 -11.39
C ASP A 60 1.39 -4.23 -10.65
N PRO A 61 0.81 -4.30 -9.43
CA PRO A 61 0.58 -3.11 -8.63
C PRO A 61 1.89 -2.39 -8.35
N ALA A 62 1.88 -1.06 -8.48
CA ALA A 62 3.07 -0.26 -8.17
C ALA A 62 3.41 -0.35 -6.68
N PHE A 63 4.66 -0.67 -6.34
CA PHE A 63 5.14 -0.58 -4.96
C PHE A 63 5.83 0.78 -4.76
N LEU A 64 5.18 1.67 -4.00
CA LEU A 64 5.73 2.96 -3.63
C LEU A 64 6.46 2.83 -2.29
N ALA A 65 7.78 2.67 -2.35
CA ALA A 65 8.68 2.66 -1.20
C ALA A 65 8.79 4.05 -0.55
N LEU A 66 7.70 4.53 0.05
CA LEU A 66 7.53 5.90 0.51
C LEU A 66 6.87 5.96 1.89
N ASP A 67 7.26 6.95 2.68
CA ASP A 67 6.61 7.27 3.94
C ASP A 67 5.41 8.21 3.74
N MET A 68 4.22 7.74 4.09
CA MET A 68 2.97 8.51 3.99
C MET A 68 2.77 9.55 5.10
N PHE A 69 3.61 9.57 6.13
CA PHE A 69 3.53 10.59 7.17
C PHE A 69 3.88 11.98 6.63
N PRO A 70 3.29 13.04 7.20
CA PRO A 70 3.56 14.39 6.75
C PRO A 70 4.96 14.86 7.15
N ALA A 71 5.68 15.42 6.18
CA ALA A 71 6.87 16.20 6.45
C ALA A 71 6.54 17.34 7.42
N SER A 72 7.27 17.40 8.53
CA SER A 72 7.17 18.45 9.53
C SER A 72 8.56 18.74 10.11
N ASN A 73 8.69 19.79 10.93
CA ASN A 73 9.96 20.06 11.60
C ASN A 73 10.41 18.89 12.49
N ASP A 74 9.46 18.22 13.15
CA ASP A 74 9.71 17.08 14.03
C ASP A 74 9.87 15.75 13.25
N TYR A 75 9.40 15.72 11.99
CA TYR A 75 9.50 14.57 11.10
C TYR A 75 9.85 15.00 9.67
N PRO A 76 11.11 15.42 9.41
CA PRO A 76 11.52 15.96 8.12
C PRO A 76 11.57 14.90 7.01
N GLN A 77 11.53 13.62 7.37
CA GLN A 77 11.58 12.49 6.44
C GLN A 77 10.21 12.09 5.88
N GLY A 78 9.11 12.72 6.32
CA GLY A 78 7.78 12.43 5.78
C GLY A 78 7.71 12.70 4.26
N GLN A 79 7.02 11.84 3.52
CA GLN A 79 6.96 11.89 2.05
C GLN A 79 5.53 11.95 1.52
N GLN A 80 4.57 12.39 2.34
CA GLN A 80 3.15 12.50 1.98
C GLN A 80 2.91 13.23 0.66
N ILE A 81 3.66 14.30 0.37
CA ILE A 81 3.52 15.06 -0.88
C ILE A 81 3.88 14.17 -2.07
N LYS A 82 4.99 13.44 -1.98
CA LYS A 82 5.44 12.54 -3.04
C LYS A 82 4.48 11.37 -3.23
N VAL A 83 3.89 10.85 -2.14
CA VAL A 83 2.82 9.84 -2.24
C VAL A 83 1.63 10.41 -3.00
N SER A 84 1.17 11.61 -2.65
CA SER A 84 0.07 12.29 -3.36
C SER A 84 0.38 12.50 -4.84
N GLU A 85 1.56 13.01 -5.18
CA GLU A 85 1.97 13.20 -6.58
C GLU A 85 1.96 11.90 -7.38
N ASN A 86 2.44 10.79 -6.81
CA ASN A 86 2.40 9.49 -7.49
C ASN A 86 0.95 9.00 -7.71
N LEU A 87 0.09 9.15 -6.70
CA LEU A 87 -1.31 8.75 -6.81
C LEU A 87 -2.12 9.64 -7.76
N GLU A 88 -1.82 10.94 -7.83
CA GLU A 88 -2.39 11.88 -8.81
C GLU A 88 -2.08 11.49 -10.26
N TRP A 89 -0.93 10.85 -10.50
CA TRP A 89 -0.60 10.30 -11.81
C TRP A 89 -1.25 8.92 -12.07
N LEU A 90 -1.17 8.00 -11.11
CA LEU A 90 -1.60 6.61 -11.30
C LEU A 90 -3.13 6.47 -11.34
N ILE A 91 -3.85 7.10 -10.42
CA ILE A 91 -5.29 6.88 -10.26
C ILE A 91 -6.09 7.28 -11.50
N PRO A 92 -5.88 8.45 -12.13
CA PRO A 92 -6.64 8.83 -13.32
C PRO A 92 -6.49 7.84 -14.48
N MET A 93 -5.28 7.32 -14.73
CA MET A 93 -5.03 6.36 -15.81
C MET A 93 -5.94 5.13 -15.69
N TYR A 94 -6.02 4.54 -14.50
CA TYR A 94 -6.86 3.36 -14.29
C TYR A 94 -8.36 3.67 -14.20
N ARG A 95 -8.73 4.88 -13.76
CA ARG A 95 -10.13 5.33 -13.80
C ARG A 95 -10.64 5.55 -15.21
N ASP A 96 -9.78 5.95 -16.13
CA ASP A 96 -10.11 6.10 -17.55
C ASP A 96 -10.25 4.72 -18.23
N LEU A 97 -9.46 3.73 -17.81
CA LEU A 97 -9.58 2.33 -18.28
C LEU A 97 -10.82 1.61 -17.73
N ALA A 98 -11.25 1.95 -16.51
CA ALA A 98 -12.37 1.32 -15.82
C ALA A 98 -13.40 2.36 -15.31
N PRO A 99 -14.09 3.09 -16.22
CA PRO A 99 -14.99 4.16 -15.83
C PRO A 99 -16.20 3.62 -15.05
N GLY A 100 -16.54 4.29 -13.95
CA GLY A 100 -17.67 3.93 -13.08
C GLY A 100 -17.36 2.85 -12.03
N ILE A 101 -16.17 2.24 -12.07
CA ILE A 101 -15.71 1.32 -11.01
C ILE A 101 -15.31 2.13 -9.77
N PRO A 102 -15.75 1.73 -8.56
CA PRO A 102 -15.41 2.44 -7.33
C PRO A 102 -13.92 2.34 -7.01
N LEU A 103 -13.37 3.41 -6.41
CA LEU A 103 -12.01 3.45 -5.87
C LEU A 103 -12.06 3.19 -4.35
N LEU A 104 -11.29 2.21 -3.91
CA LEU A 104 -11.15 1.80 -2.52
C LEU A 104 -9.77 2.18 -1.99
N PHE A 105 -9.74 2.79 -0.81
CA PHE A 105 -8.50 3.02 -0.07
C PHE A 105 -8.46 2.05 1.11
N ALA A 106 -7.52 1.10 1.08
CA ALA A 106 -7.26 0.20 2.19
C ALA A 106 -6.14 0.79 3.05
N ILE A 107 -6.29 0.75 4.38
CA ILE A 107 -5.31 1.33 5.30
C ILE A 107 -5.06 0.33 6.43
N CYS A 108 -3.85 -0.24 6.47
CA CYS A 108 -3.42 -1.14 7.53
C CYS A 108 -2.33 -0.50 8.42
N ALA A 109 -2.63 0.66 8.99
CA ALA A 109 -1.64 1.40 9.77
C ALA A 109 -1.19 0.61 11.03
N PRO A 110 0.13 0.57 11.35
CA PRO A 110 0.60 -0.06 12.55
C PRO A 110 0.00 0.62 13.79
N ARG A 111 -0.70 -0.15 14.63
CA ARG A 111 -1.26 0.33 15.91
C ARG A 111 -0.12 0.56 16.92
N GLN A 112 0.48 1.74 16.89
CA GLN A 112 1.67 2.07 17.67
C GLN A 112 1.48 2.32 19.18
N SER A 113 0.28 2.21 19.77
CA SER A 113 0.09 2.72 21.15
C SER A 113 -0.61 1.83 22.18
N PHE A 114 -0.95 0.56 21.93
CA PHE A 114 -1.69 -0.23 22.95
C PHE A 114 -1.35 -1.72 23.14
N THR A 115 -0.09 -2.14 22.92
CA THR A 115 0.40 -3.39 23.51
C THR A 115 1.25 -3.10 24.75
N LYS A 116 0.63 -2.52 25.79
CA LYS A 116 1.24 -2.27 27.12
C LYS A 116 1.82 -3.54 27.79
N PHE A 117 1.58 -4.72 27.23
CA PHE A 117 2.06 -6.00 27.75
C PHE A 117 3.58 -6.24 27.52
N VAL A 118 4.23 -5.49 26.62
CA VAL A 118 5.69 -5.65 26.34
C VAL A 118 6.55 -4.63 27.09
N GLN A 119 5.97 -3.60 27.72
CA GLN A 119 6.73 -2.54 28.39
C GLN A 119 7.47 -2.98 29.68
N ARG A 120 7.21 -4.18 30.22
CA ARG A 120 7.80 -4.60 31.51
C ARG A 120 9.14 -5.34 31.43
N ARG A 121 9.69 -5.53 30.23
CA ARG A 121 11.04 -6.10 30.07
C ARG A 121 11.65 -5.59 28.79
N MET A 122 12.32 -4.43 28.86
CA MET A 122 13.48 -4.05 28.04
C MET A 122 13.70 -2.55 28.18
N THR A 123 14.68 -2.19 29.00
CA THR A 123 15.37 -0.90 28.96
C THR A 123 16.23 -0.87 27.70
N VAL A 124 15.62 -0.54 26.56
CA VAL A 124 16.33 -0.06 25.37
C VAL A 124 15.38 0.85 24.58
N ASP A 125 15.96 1.95 24.14
CA ASP A 125 15.34 3.13 23.55
C ASP A 125 14.41 2.81 22.36
N PHE A 126 13.14 3.20 22.45
CA PHE A 126 12.14 2.96 21.39
C PHE A 126 12.23 3.94 20.22
N ALA A 127 13.19 4.88 20.23
CA ALA A 127 13.45 5.76 19.08
C ALA A 127 14.24 5.06 17.94
N SER A 128 14.76 3.85 18.16
CA SER A 128 15.60 3.13 17.19
C SER A 128 15.11 1.71 16.88
N LEU A 129 13.89 1.34 17.27
CA LEU A 129 13.33 0.03 16.96
C LEU A 129 12.74 0.03 15.54
N ASP A 130 13.66 -0.14 14.60
CA ASP A 130 13.50 -0.62 13.23
C ASP A 130 12.77 -1.98 13.27
N TYR A 131 11.46 -1.97 13.50
CA TYR A 131 10.64 -3.17 13.37
C TYR A 131 10.65 -3.56 11.89
N ARG A 132 11.50 -4.53 11.52
CA ARG A 132 11.59 -5.10 10.17
C ARG A 132 10.87 -6.44 10.10
N PRO A 133 9.57 -6.49 9.81
CA PRO A 133 8.99 -7.66 9.19
C PRO A 133 9.07 -7.51 7.67
N CYS A 134 9.95 -8.29 7.06
CA CYS A 134 9.67 -8.90 5.76
C CYS A 134 9.14 -10.30 6.05
#